data_AF-D8PR03-F1
#
_entry.id   AF-D8PR03-F1
#
_cell.length_a   1.000
_cell.length_b   1.000
_cell.length_c   1.000
_cell.angle_alpha   90.00
_cell.angle_beta   90.00
_cell.angle_gamma   90.00
#
_symmetry.space_group_name_H-M   'P 1'
#
loop_
_entity.id
_entity.type
_entity.pdbx_description
1 polymer ?
#
loop_
_entity_poly.entity_id
_entity_poly.type
_entity_poly.pdbx_seq_one_letter_code
_entity_poly.pdbx_strand_id
1 'polypeptide(L)'
;MMNVQSTLSTDNAGFVTPPDGQAGQCYMFLWDYTTPNRDGDMENDLPLHEGTHGISNRLTGGGTARCLQGTESAGMGEGWSDAMAEWMQQTSGEVKDFIMGTWVSNNSSGYRSHPYSTDPNVNPLRYSSIKDLEEVHDIGEVWANVLHNVYAALVEGFGWDADFRANAASDKGNVVYMHLFIDSLALQPCNPTMVQSRDAWIQADENRYNGTHKCAVWKAFASRGFGVSAADFNDDETVPEECQ
;
A
#
# COMPACT_ATOMS: atom_id res chain seq x y z
N MET A 1 -4.26 1.90 -21.02
CA MET A 1 -4.66 0.80 -21.93
C MET A 1 -4.53 -0.48 -21.16
N MET A 2 -5.55 -1.33 -21.18
CA MET A 2 -5.53 -2.63 -20.51
C MET A 2 -5.27 -3.71 -21.57
N ASN A 3 -4.12 -4.37 -21.50
CA ASN A 3 -3.79 -5.51 -22.35
C ASN A 3 -4.13 -6.81 -21.60
N VAL A 4 -5.24 -7.43 -21.98
CA VAL A 4 -5.75 -8.69 -21.43
C VAL A 4 -5.01 -9.88 -22.05
N GLN A 5 -4.65 -10.88 -21.25
CA GLN A 5 -3.94 -12.09 -21.71
C GLN A 5 -2.75 -11.80 -22.65
N SER A 6 -1.94 -10.81 -22.28
CA SER A 6 -0.78 -10.43 -23.08
C SER A 6 0.20 -11.60 -23.19
N THR A 7 0.78 -11.80 -24.37
CA THR A 7 1.73 -12.89 -24.65
C THR A 7 3.19 -12.53 -24.33
N LEU A 8 3.41 -11.38 -23.67
CA LEU A 8 4.75 -10.89 -23.33
C LEU A 8 5.39 -11.64 -22.17
N SER A 9 4.60 -12.26 -21.28
CA SER A 9 5.05 -13.07 -20.15
C SER A 9 3.93 -14.03 -19.71
N THR A 10 4.20 -14.83 -18.68
CA THR A 10 3.23 -15.56 -17.86
C THR A 10 3.47 -15.23 -16.37
N ASP A 11 2.54 -15.66 -15.51
CA ASP A 11 2.70 -15.70 -14.04
C ASP A 11 3.08 -14.36 -13.38
N ASN A 12 2.62 -13.27 -13.98
CA ASN A 12 2.90 -11.92 -13.54
C ASN A 12 1.82 -10.93 -14.01
N ALA A 13 2.04 -9.66 -13.75
CA ALA A 13 1.39 -8.54 -14.39
C ALA A 13 2.40 -7.38 -14.50
N GLY A 14 2.00 -6.23 -15.05
CA GLY A 14 2.87 -5.07 -15.05
C GLY A 14 2.21 -3.80 -15.56
N PHE A 15 2.60 -2.67 -14.99
CA PHE A 15 2.13 -1.35 -15.40
C PHE A 15 3.27 -0.41 -15.77
N VAL A 16 3.19 0.14 -16.99
CA VAL A 16 4.08 1.20 -17.45
C VAL A 16 3.40 2.55 -17.21
N THR A 17 4.01 3.38 -16.37
CA THR A 17 3.55 4.74 -16.08
C THR A 17 4.40 5.79 -16.79
N PRO A 18 4.04 6.25 -18.00
CA PRO A 18 4.69 7.41 -18.59
C PRO A 18 4.22 8.71 -17.88
N PRO A 19 4.94 9.83 -18.07
CA PRO A 19 4.50 11.13 -17.58
C PRO A 19 3.08 11.50 -18.04
N ASP A 20 2.49 12.49 -17.38
CA ASP A 20 1.18 13.02 -17.76
C ASP A 20 1.10 13.42 -19.23
N GLY A 21 -0.10 13.23 -19.81
CA GLY A 21 -0.36 13.40 -21.24
C GLY A 21 -0.09 12.15 -22.09
N GLN A 22 0.42 11.07 -21.50
CA GLN A 22 0.61 9.77 -22.16
C GLN A 22 -0.20 8.67 -21.49
N ALA A 23 -0.76 7.76 -22.28
CA ALA A 23 -1.55 6.65 -21.75
C ALA A 23 -0.64 5.65 -21.01
N GLY A 24 -0.98 5.34 -19.75
CA GLY A 24 -0.38 4.21 -19.05
C GLY A 24 -0.75 2.88 -19.70
N GLN A 25 0.12 1.88 -19.60
CA GLN A 25 -0.10 0.56 -20.18
C GLN A 25 -0.05 -0.50 -19.09
N CYS A 26 -1.18 -1.15 -18.85
CA CYS A 26 -1.28 -2.31 -17.99
C CYS A 26 -1.20 -3.57 -18.85
N TYR A 27 -0.50 -4.59 -18.37
CA TYR A 27 -0.34 -5.88 -19.00
C TYR A 27 -0.75 -6.95 -17.99
N MET A 28 -1.84 -7.64 -18.26
CA MET A 28 -2.23 -8.85 -17.54
C MET A 28 -1.77 -10.08 -18.31
N PHE A 29 -1.31 -11.10 -17.59
CA PHE A 29 -0.84 -12.35 -18.19
C PHE A 29 -1.68 -13.56 -17.72
N LEU A 30 -1.56 -14.66 -18.47
CA LEU A 30 -2.04 -15.96 -18.01
C LEU A 30 -1.06 -16.55 -16.98
N TRP A 31 -1.61 -17.29 -16.02
CA TRP A 31 -0.89 -17.96 -14.94
C TRP A 31 -0.99 -19.49 -15.11
N ASP A 32 0.13 -20.18 -15.13
CA ASP A 32 0.25 -21.59 -15.54
C ASP A 32 0.43 -22.59 -14.39
N TYR A 33 0.28 -22.12 -13.14
CA TYR A 33 0.27 -22.97 -11.93
C TYR A 33 -0.89 -23.98 -11.86
N THR A 34 -1.88 -23.91 -12.75
CA THR A 34 -3.04 -24.81 -12.79
C THR A 34 -3.36 -25.29 -14.20
N THR A 35 -4.20 -26.34 -14.29
CA THR A 35 -4.82 -26.78 -15.55
C THR A 35 -6.35 -26.78 -15.41
N PRO A 36 -7.09 -25.97 -16.19
CA PRO A 36 -6.59 -24.96 -17.14
C PRO A 36 -5.84 -23.82 -16.44
N ASN A 37 -5.04 -23.07 -17.20
CA ASN A 37 -4.37 -21.84 -16.74
C ASN A 37 -5.42 -20.85 -16.18
N ARG A 38 -5.02 -20.05 -15.20
CA ARG A 38 -5.82 -18.98 -14.62
C ARG A 38 -5.50 -17.66 -15.30
N ASP A 39 -6.51 -16.81 -15.47
CA ASP A 39 -6.36 -15.53 -16.15
C ASP A 39 -6.17 -14.42 -15.12
N GLY A 40 -5.04 -13.71 -15.16
CA GLY A 40 -4.70 -12.67 -14.19
C GLY A 40 -5.74 -11.54 -14.13
N ASP A 41 -6.47 -11.30 -15.21
CA ASP A 41 -7.58 -10.34 -15.25
C ASP A 41 -8.75 -10.71 -14.31
N MET A 42 -8.86 -11.97 -13.87
CA MET A 42 -9.95 -12.48 -13.03
C MET A 42 -9.62 -12.50 -11.53
N GLU A 43 -8.40 -12.15 -11.14
CA GLU A 43 -8.01 -11.92 -9.76
C GLU A 43 -7.99 -10.42 -9.52
N ASN A 44 -8.98 -9.88 -8.81
CA ASN A 44 -9.19 -8.43 -8.73
C ASN A 44 -8.03 -7.65 -8.09
N ASP A 45 -7.24 -8.27 -7.22
CA ASP A 45 -6.14 -7.58 -6.54
C ASP A 45 -5.00 -7.21 -7.49
N LEU A 46 -4.74 -8.03 -8.51
CA LEU A 46 -3.73 -7.80 -9.55
C LEU A 46 -3.98 -6.53 -10.40
N PRO A 47 -5.10 -6.35 -11.13
CA PRO A 47 -5.32 -5.16 -11.93
C PRO A 47 -5.45 -3.89 -11.06
N LEU A 48 -5.87 -4.03 -9.79
CA LEU A 48 -5.85 -2.92 -8.83
C LEU A 48 -4.43 -2.55 -8.42
N HIS A 49 -3.58 -3.55 -8.12
CA HIS A 49 -2.15 -3.38 -7.87
C HIS A 49 -1.49 -2.62 -9.03
N GLU A 50 -1.64 -3.15 -10.24
CA GLU A 50 -1.04 -2.57 -11.44
C GLU A 50 -1.56 -1.15 -11.71
N GLY A 51 -2.87 -0.95 -11.61
CA GLY A 51 -3.47 0.39 -11.76
C GLY A 51 -2.91 1.39 -10.75
N THR A 52 -2.54 0.93 -9.55
CA THR A 52 -2.02 1.77 -8.47
C THR A 52 -0.59 2.22 -8.72
N HIS A 53 0.25 1.45 -9.42
CA HIS A 53 1.53 1.97 -9.91
C HIS A 53 1.34 3.23 -10.75
N GLY A 54 0.28 3.26 -11.56
CA GLY A 54 -0.13 4.44 -12.32
C GLY A 54 -0.47 5.64 -11.42
N ILE A 55 -1.16 5.40 -10.31
CA ILE A 55 -1.55 6.44 -9.34
C ILE A 55 -0.33 6.96 -8.59
N SER A 56 0.43 6.07 -7.96
CA SER A 56 1.56 6.42 -7.09
C SER A 56 2.69 7.11 -7.85
N ASN A 57 3.06 6.62 -9.03
CA ASN A 57 4.10 7.27 -9.86
C ASN A 57 3.67 8.64 -10.38
N ARG A 58 2.38 8.86 -10.65
CA ARG A 58 1.90 10.17 -11.13
C ARG A 58 1.71 11.18 -10.02
N LEU A 59 1.18 10.79 -8.88
CA LEU A 59 1.00 11.73 -7.77
C LEU A 59 2.35 12.11 -7.15
N THR A 60 3.24 11.15 -6.97
CA THR A 60 4.57 11.41 -6.42
C THR A 60 5.40 12.27 -7.38
N GLY A 61 5.78 13.46 -6.94
CA GLY A 61 6.59 14.39 -7.74
C GLY A 61 5.86 15.00 -8.94
N GLY A 62 4.52 15.06 -8.91
CA GLY A 62 3.72 15.98 -9.74
C GLY A 62 3.64 15.62 -11.23
N GLY A 63 3.23 14.40 -11.54
CA GLY A 63 2.88 13.95 -12.90
C GLY A 63 4.08 13.55 -13.77
N THR A 64 5.29 13.59 -13.22
CA THR A 64 6.52 13.26 -13.97
C THR A 64 6.74 11.77 -14.16
N ALA A 65 6.16 10.93 -13.30
CA ALA A 65 6.38 9.48 -13.27
C ALA A 65 7.87 9.08 -13.18
N ARG A 66 8.67 9.86 -12.43
CA ARG A 66 10.12 9.65 -12.25
C ARG A 66 10.57 9.63 -10.80
N CYS A 67 9.60 9.51 -9.88
CA CYS A 67 9.83 9.79 -8.47
C CYS A 67 9.64 8.58 -7.53
N LEU A 68 9.49 7.38 -8.09
CA LEU A 68 9.57 6.11 -7.37
C LEU A 68 10.55 5.18 -8.12
N GLN A 69 11.82 5.56 -8.17
CA GLN A 69 12.85 4.92 -9.00
C GLN A 69 14.05 4.41 -8.17
N GLY A 70 14.25 4.95 -6.97
CA GLY A 70 15.20 4.39 -6.01
C GLY A 70 14.61 3.16 -5.34
N THR A 71 15.43 2.18 -4.95
CA THR A 71 15.00 0.88 -4.41
C THR A 71 13.95 0.98 -3.31
N GLU A 72 14.18 1.79 -2.28
CA GLU A 72 13.21 2.00 -1.19
C GLU A 72 11.89 2.62 -1.68
N SER A 73 11.97 3.67 -2.51
CA SER A 73 10.80 4.35 -3.06
C SER A 73 10.01 3.48 -4.04
N ALA A 74 10.69 2.67 -4.85
CA ALA A 74 10.06 1.71 -5.75
C ALA A 74 9.39 0.58 -4.94
N GLY A 75 10.02 0.13 -3.86
CA GLY A 75 9.41 -0.83 -2.94
C GLY A 75 8.15 -0.27 -2.26
N MET A 76 8.13 0.99 -1.83
CA MET A 76 6.88 1.62 -1.41
C MET A 76 5.84 1.67 -2.54
N GLY A 77 6.29 1.81 -3.79
CA GLY A 77 5.46 1.65 -4.99
C GLY A 77 4.69 0.33 -5.01
N GLU A 78 5.37 -0.80 -4.75
CA GLU A 78 4.74 -2.12 -4.58
C GLU A 78 3.79 -2.15 -3.38
N GLY A 79 4.21 -1.58 -2.24
CA GLY A 79 3.41 -1.59 -1.02
C GLY A 79 2.12 -0.78 -1.10
N TRP A 80 2.14 0.39 -1.77
CA TRP A 80 0.92 1.16 -2.04
C TRP A 80 -0.04 0.40 -2.94
N SER A 81 0.50 -0.32 -3.92
CA SER A 81 -0.29 -1.11 -4.86
C SER A 81 -1.03 -2.26 -4.17
N ASP A 82 -0.35 -3.02 -3.31
CA ASP A 82 -0.98 -4.05 -2.47
C ASP A 82 -2.02 -3.44 -1.50
N ALA A 83 -1.70 -2.31 -0.86
CA ALA A 83 -2.59 -1.65 0.10
C ALA A 83 -3.87 -1.09 -0.56
N MET A 84 -3.79 -0.59 -1.79
CA MET A 84 -4.99 -0.19 -2.56
C MET A 84 -5.85 -1.41 -2.91
N ALA A 85 -5.22 -2.50 -3.34
CA ALA A 85 -5.91 -3.76 -3.63
C ALA A 85 -6.63 -4.32 -2.40
N GLU A 86 -6.00 -4.23 -1.22
CA GLU A 86 -6.61 -4.57 0.06
C GLU A 86 -7.84 -3.70 0.34
N TRP A 87 -7.68 -2.38 0.34
CA TRP A 87 -8.75 -1.44 0.67
C TRP A 87 -9.98 -1.64 -0.20
N MET A 88 -9.77 -1.89 -1.50
CA MET A 88 -10.83 -2.14 -2.47
C MET A 88 -11.63 -3.41 -2.20
N GLN A 89 -11.07 -4.40 -1.50
CA GLN A 89 -11.70 -5.68 -1.20
C GLN A 89 -12.41 -5.74 0.15
N GLN A 90 -12.29 -4.68 0.96
CA GLN A 90 -12.94 -4.61 2.27
C GLN A 90 -14.47 -4.69 2.14
N THR A 91 -15.10 -5.59 2.88
CA THR A 91 -16.55 -5.86 2.82
C THR A 91 -17.27 -5.62 4.14
N SER A 92 -16.53 -5.43 5.23
CA SER A 92 -17.05 -5.09 6.55
C SER A 92 -16.02 -4.27 7.32
N GLY A 93 -16.41 -3.76 8.49
CA GLY A 93 -15.48 -3.11 9.43
C GLY A 93 -14.62 -4.09 10.23
N GLU A 94 -14.73 -5.40 10.00
CA GLU A 94 -13.81 -6.39 10.56
C GLU A 94 -12.54 -6.41 9.71
N VAL A 95 -11.42 -6.00 10.29
CA VAL A 95 -10.13 -5.98 9.59
C VAL A 95 -9.51 -7.37 9.67
N LYS A 96 -9.48 -8.06 8.54
CA LYS A 96 -8.96 -9.42 8.41
C LYS A 96 -7.59 -9.41 7.78
N ASP A 97 -6.82 -10.45 8.06
CA ASP A 97 -5.58 -10.70 7.32
C ASP A 97 -5.85 -10.75 5.82
N PHE A 98 -5.00 -10.08 5.04
CA PHE A 98 -5.14 -9.99 3.60
C PHE A 98 -3.99 -10.72 2.90
N ILE A 99 -4.32 -11.49 1.86
CA ILE A 99 -3.37 -12.32 1.11
C ILE A 99 -3.58 -12.05 -0.39
N MET A 100 -2.51 -11.64 -1.06
CA MET A 100 -2.50 -11.31 -2.49
C MET A 100 -2.45 -12.56 -3.38
N GLY A 101 -3.24 -12.58 -4.45
CA GLY A 101 -3.10 -13.49 -5.59
C GLY A 101 -3.29 -14.96 -5.30
N THR A 102 -4.11 -15.30 -4.30
CA THR A 102 -4.29 -16.70 -3.88
C THR A 102 -4.90 -17.57 -4.97
N TRP A 103 -5.78 -17.02 -5.81
CA TRP A 103 -6.41 -17.77 -6.88
C TRP A 103 -5.44 -17.93 -8.06
N VAL A 104 -4.81 -16.89 -8.60
CA VAL A 104 -3.87 -17.07 -9.74
C VAL A 104 -2.66 -17.98 -9.40
N SER A 105 -2.10 -17.85 -8.20
CA SER A 105 -0.95 -18.64 -7.75
C SER A 105 -1.29 -20.09 -7.39
N ASN A 106 -2.58 -20.41 -7.22
CA ASN A 106 -3.04 -21.68 -6.66
C ASN A 106 -2.39 -22.03 -5.30
N ASN A 107 -2.09 -20.99 -4.52
CA ASN A 107 -1.47 -21.09 -3.22
C ASN A 107 -2.30 -20.29 -2.21
N SER A 108 -2.78 -20.95 -1.16
CA SER A 108 -3.54 -20.26 -0.09
C SER A 108 -2.70 -19.23 0.67
N SER A 109 -1.37 -19.32 0.57
CA SER A 109 -0.45 -18.32 1.13
C SER A 109 -0.19 -17.14 0.19
N GLY A 110 -0.71 -17.15 -1.04
CA GLY A 110 -0.43 -16.13 -2.03
C GLY A 110 1.02 -16.16 -2.53
N TYR A 111 1.49 -15.02 -3.05
CA TYR A 111 2.85 -14.85 -3.55
C TYR A 111 3.72 -13.86 -2.75
N ARG A 112 3.17 -13.25 -1.69
CA ARG A 112 3.93 -12.48 -0.70
C ARG A 112 4.46 -13.40 0.40
N SER A 113 5.48 -12.97 1.14
CA SER A 113 6.12 -13.79 2.18
C SER A 113 5.21 -14.03 3.41
N HIS A 114 4.35 -13.07 3.74
CA HIS A 114 3.40 -13.14 4.85
C HIS A 114 2.04 -12.52 4.46
N PRO A 115 0.93 -12.95 5.08
CA PRO A 115 -0.31 -12.17 5.05
C PRO A 115 -0.08 -10.77 5.62
N TYR A 116 -0.78 -9.75 5.10
CA TYR A 116 -0.86 -8.46 5.77
C TYR A 116 -1.71 -8.59 7.01
N SER A 117 -1.17 -8.24 8.17
CA SER A 117 -1.79 -8.56 9.45
C SER A 117 -1.48 -7.54 10.54
N THR A 118 -2.44 -7.38 11.46
CA THR A 118 -2.24 -6.68 12.72
C THR A 118 -1.52 -7.54 13.76
N ASP A 119 -1.49 -8.87 13.61
CA ASP A 119 -0.77 -9.77 14.52
C ASP A 119 0.73 -9.83 14.17
N PRO A 120 1.64 -9.35 15.06
CA PRO A 120 3.09 -9.41 14.83
C PRO A 120 3.65 -10.83 14.70
N ASN A 121 2.92 -11.87 15.13
CA ASN A 121 3.34 -13.27 14.95
C ASN A 121 2.99 -13.81 13.56
N VAL A 122 1.96 -13.24 12.91
CA VAL A 122 1.58 -13.59 11.53
C VAL A 122 2.44 -12.81 10.54
N ASN A 123 2.60 -11.50 10.75
CA ASN A 123 3.48 -10.67 9.95
C ASN A 123 4.48 -9.91 10.86
N PRO A 124 5.73 -10.41 10.97
CA PRO A 124 6.76 -9.82 11.82
C PRO A 124 7.54 -8.69 11.15
N LEU A 125 7.19 -8.28 9.92
CA LEU A 125 7.92 -7.26 9.18
C LEU A 125 7.84 -5.88 9.86
N ARG A 126 8.99 -5.21 9.92
CA ARG A 126 9.20 -3.90 10.57
C ARG A 126 10.09 -3.02 9.72
N TYR A 127 10.22 -1.74 10.07
CA TYR A 127 11.12 -0.81 9.38
C TYR A 127 12.56 -1.37 9.29
N SER A 128 13.04 -2.02 10.35
CA SER A 128 14.36 -2.64 10.39
C SER A 128 14.55 -3.83 9.45
N SER A 129 13.47 -4.50 9.03
CA SER A 129 13.53 -5.62 8.07
C SER A 129 14.14 -5.19 6.73
N ILE A 130 13.98 -3.92 6.34
CA ILE A 130 14.45 -3.37 5.06
C ILE A 130 15.98 -3.46 4.91
N LYS A 131 16.74 -3.49 6.02
CA LYS A 131 18.22 -3.58 5.97
C LYS A 131 18.73 -4.78 5.17
N ASP A 132 17.96 -5.86 5.17
CA ASP A 132 18.33 -7.15 4.60
C ASP A 132 17.60 -7.42 3.27
N LEU A 133 16.86 -6.45 2.72
CA LEU A 133 16.05 -6.59 1.51
C LEU A 133 16.62 -5.76 0.36
N GLU A 134 16.72 -6.37 -0.82
CA GLU A 134 17.22 -5.71 -2.04
C GLU A 134 16.16 -5.68 -3.16
N GLU A 135 15.10 -6.47 -3.04
CA GLU A 135 14.05 -6.65 -4.03
C GLU A 135 12.83 -5.78 -3.66
N VAL A 136 12.22 -5.12 -4.64
CA VAL A 136 11.22 -4.07 -4.39
C VAL A 136 9.91 -4.63 -3.85
N HIS A 137 9.50 -5.83 -4.22
CA HIS A 137 8.31 -6.46 -3.68
C HIS A 137 8.52 -6.84 -2.22
N ASP A 138 9.66 -7.43 -1.86
CA ASP A 138 9.99 -7.75 -0.47
C ASP A 138 9.97 -6.48 0.41
N ILE A 139 10.54 -5.37 -0.09
CA ILE A 139 10.49 -4.06 0.57
C ILE A 139 9.05 -3.54 0.66
N GLY A 140 8.27 -3.74 -0.41
CA GLY A 140 6.87 -3.35 -0.47
C GLY A 140 5.99 -4.04 0.56
N GLU A 141 6.28 -5.29 0.89
CA GLU A 141 5.56 -6.02 1.95
C GLU A 141 5.67 -5.34 3.31
N VAL A 142 6.83 -4.73 3.62
CA VAL A 142 7.01 -3.95 4.86
C VAL A 142 6.08 -2.74 4.86
N TRP A 143 6.02 -2.01 3.74
CA TRP A 143 5.21 -0.81 3.60
C TRP A 143 3.71 -1.11 3.58
N ALA A 144 3.27 -2.10 2.81
CA ALA A 144 1.88 -2.55 2.78
C ALA A 144 1.43 -3.04 4.17
N ASN A 145 2.27 -3.79 4.90
CA ASN A 145 1.92 -4.25 6.23
C ASN A 145 1.74 -3.11 7.23
N VAL A 146 2.61 -2.08 7.22
CA VAL A 146 2.38 -0.93 8.11
C VAL A 146 1.13 -0.15 7.72
N LEU A 147 0.81 -0.04 6.42
CA LEU A 147 -0.43 0.57 5.95
C LEU A 147 -1.68 -0.23 6.32
N HIS A 148 -1.63 -1.57 6.33
CA HIS A 148 -2.68 -2.43 6.89
C HIS A 148 -2.95 -2.10 8.37
N ASN A 149 -1.88 -1.89 9.15
CA ASN A 149 -1.99 -1.49 10.55
C ASN A 149 -2.54 -0.06 10.72
N VAL A 150 -2.22 0.88 9.81
CA VAL A 150 -2.82 2.21 9.78
C VAL A 150 -4.32 2.14 9.46
N TYR A 151 -4.72 1.34 8.46
CA TYR A 151 -6.12 1.09 8.14
C TYR A 151 -6.86 0.53 9.36
N ALA A 152 -6.29 -0.46 10.04
CA ALA A 152 -6.86 -1.06 11.23
C ALA A 152 -7.08 -0.05 12.36
N ALA A 153 -6.06 0.75 12.70
CA ALA A 153 -6.15 1.75 13.75
C ALA A 153 -7.20 2.84 13.43
N LEU A 154 -7.32 3.23 12.17
CA LEU A 154 -8.33 4.20 11.74
C LEU A 154 -9.74 3.61 11.81
N VAL A 155 -9.95 2.37 11.34
CA VAL A 155 -11.25 1.71 11.41
C VAL A 155 -11.67 1.45 12.85
N GLU A 156 -10.75 1.02 13.72
CA GLU A 156 -11.00 0.82 15.15
C GLU A 156 -11.38 2.14 15.84
N GLY A 157 -10.60 3.21 15.61
CA GLY A 157 -10.80 4.49 16.29
C GLY A 157 -11.99 5.30 15.77
N PHE A 158 -12.30 5.21 14.48
CA PHE A 158 -13.23 6.13 13.81
C PHE A 158 -14.39 5.43 13.08
N GLY A 159 -14.44 4.10 13.12
CA GLY A 159 -15.48 3.27 12.55
C GLY A 159 -15.31 3.02 11.05
N TRP A 160 -16.27 2.30 10.47
CA TRP A 160 -16.25 1.87 9.08
C TRP A 160 -17.53 2.30 8.35
N ASP A 161 -17.39 2.84 7.15
CA ASP A 161 -18.50 3.17 6.26
C ASP A 161 -18.72 2.04 5.23
N ALA A 162 -19.94 1.55 5.10
CA ALA A 162 -20.29 0.52 4.12
C ALA A 162 -20.34 1.03 2.67
N ASP A 163 -20.60 2.32 2.50
CA ASP A 163 -20.72 2.98 1.22
C ASP A 163 -19.41 3.70 0.82
N PHE A 164 -18.29 3.37 1.47
CA PHE A 164 -17.00 4.08 1.33
C PHE A 164 -16.50 4.27 -0.10
N ARG A 165 -16.85 3.35 -1.02
CA ARG A 165 -16.49 3.44 -2.44
C ARG A 165 -17.26 4.53 -3.20
N ALA A 166 -18.42 4.95 -2.67
CA ALA A 166 -19.28 5.98 -3.24
C ALA A 166 -19.41 7.22 -2.33
N ASN A 167 -18.98 7.13 -1.06
CA ASN A 167 -19.11 8.19 -0.05
C ASN A 167 -17.75 8.76 0.38
N ALA A 168 -17.14 9.56 -0.50
CA ALA A 168 -15.88 10.25 -0.19
C ALA A 168 -16.00 11.34 0.90
N ALA A 169 -17.22 11.69 1.33
CA ALA A 169 -17.45 12.71 2.36
C ALA A 169 -17.53 12.12 3.79
N SER A 170 -17.41 10.80 3.93
CA SER A 170 -17.43 10.15 5.24
C SER A 170 -16.15 10.44 6.03
N ASP A 171 -16.30 10.68 7.33
CA ASP A 171 -15.18 10.79 8.28
C ASP A 171 -14.90 9.45 8.99
N LYS A 172 -15.36 8.33 8.42
CA LYS A 172 -15.05 6.99 8.92
C LYS A 172 -13.64 6.57 8.54
N GLY A 173 -13.03 5.74 9.38
CA GLY A 173 -11.61 5.38 9.31
C GLY A 173 -11.17 4.82 7.97
N ASN A 174 -11.99 4.00 7.31
CA ASN A 174 -11.70 3.48 5.98
C ASN A 174 -11.72 4.56 4.89
N VAL A 175 -12.56 5.59 5.00
CA VAL A 175 -12.58 6.72 4.05
C VAL A 175 -11.44 7.69 4.35
N VAL A 176 -11.21 7.99 5.63
CA VAL A 176 -10.05 8.77 6.10
C VAL A 176 -8.75 8.15 5.59
N TYR A 177 -8.56 6.84 5.75
CA TYR A 177 -7.40 6.11 5.26
C TYR A 177 -7.12 6.40 3.77
N MET A 178 -8.16 6.34 2.92
CA MET A 178 -7.98 6.57 1.48
C MET A 178 -7.66 8.03 1.15
N HIS A 179 -8.22 8.99 1.90
CA HIS A 179 -7.81 10.39 1.77
C HIS A 179 -6.34 10.59 2.15
N LEU A 180 -5.89 10.03 3.27
CA LEU A 180 -4.49 10.11 3.70
C LEU A 180 -3.55 9.40 2.70
N PHE A 181 -3.97 8.26 2.17
CA PHE A 181 -3.26 7.53 1.12
C PHE A 181 -3.01 8.42 -0.09
N ILE A 182 -4.05 9.02 -0.66
CA ILE A 182 -3.94 9.82 -1.89
C ILE A 182 -3.21 11.14 -1.64
N ASP A 183 -3.54 11.83 -0.54
CA ASP A 183 -2.94 13.13 -0.22
C ASP A 183 -1.44 13.00 0.10
N SER A 184 -1.03 11.95 0.82
CA SER A 184 0.38 11.73 1.17
C SER A 184 1.26 11.56 -0.07
N LEU A 185 0.77 10.89 -1.12
CA LEU A 185 1.48 10.72 -2.39
C LEU A 185 1.79 12.07 -3.06
N ALA A 186 0.89 13.04 -2.95
CA ALA A 186 1.09 14.38 -3.50
C ALA A 186 1.99 15.27 -2.62
N LEU A 187 2.08 14.97 -1.32
CA LEU A 187 2.85 15.75 -0.34
C LEU A 187 4.32 15.30 -0.23
N GLN A 188 4.58 14.00 -0.40
CA GLN A 188 5.91 13.42 -0.22
C GLN A 188 6.91 13.91 -1.29
N PRO A 189 8.22 13.96 -0.98
CA PRO A 189 9.24 14.36 -1.95
C PRO A 189 9.40 13.33 -3.08
N CYS A 190 10.15 13.70 -4.11
CA CYS A 190 10.55 12.77 -5.16
C CYS A 190 11.57 11.75 -4.64
N ASN A 191 11.37 10.46 -4.93
CA ASN A 191 12.10 9.33 -4.35
C ASN A 191 12.16 9.39 -2.81
N PRO A 192 10.99 9.35 -2.14
CA PRO A 192 10.92 9.45 -0.70
C PRO A 192 11.52 8.19 -0.04
N THR A 193 12.04 8.37 1.18
CA THR A 193 12.24 7.29 2.15
C THR A 193 10.92 6.94 2.82
N MET A 194 10.79 5.76 3.44
CA MET A 194 9.57 5.37 4.15
C MET A 194 9.24 6.30 5.33
N VAL A 195 10.27 6.86 5.99
CA VAL A 195 10.09 7.84 7.06
C VAL A 195 9.52 9.16 6.51
N GLN A 196 9.98 9.61 5.35
CA GLN A 196 9.40 10.79 4.68
C GLN A 196 7.96 10.53 4.22
N SER A 197 7.66 9.33 3.74
CA SER A 197 6.28 8.95 3.37
C SER A 197 5.37 8.86 4.59
N ARG A 198 5.83 8.30 5.72
CA ARG A 198 5.11 8.36 7.00
C ARG A 198 4.77 9.79 7.39
N ASP A 199 5.76 10.68 7.34
CA ASP A 199 5.55 12.10 7.69
C ASP A 199 4.53 12.76 6.75
N ALA A 200 4.50 12.38 5.47
CA ALA A 200 3.49 12.84 4.52
C ALA A 200 2.07 12.33 4.86
N TRP A 201 1.91 11.12 5.42
CA TRP A 201 0.62 10.64 5.94
C TRP A 201 0.13 11.46 7.14
N ILE A 202 1.02 11.80 8.05
CA ILE A 202 0.69 12.65 9.21
C ILE A 202 0.36 14.07 8.75
N GLN A 203 1.12 14.62 7.80
CA GLN A 203 0.86 15.94 7.23
C GLN A 203 -0.46 15.97 6.43
N ALA A 204 -0.83 14.88 5.75
CA ALA A 204 -2.13 14.77 5.09
C ALA A 204 -3.29 14.89 6.10
N ASP A 205 -3.16 14.24 7.26
CA ASP A 205 -4.17 14.35 8.32
C ASP A 205 -4.25 15.76 8.91
N GLU A 206 -3.11 16.40 9.12
CA GLU A 206 -3.06 17.80 9.56
C GLU A 206 -3.76 18.72 8.55
N ASN A 207 -3.46 18.57 7.26
CA ASN A 207 -4.01 19.42 6.21
C ASN A 207 -5.53 19.25 6.01
N ARG A 208 -6.02 18.01 6.07
CA ARG A 208 -7.42 17.70 5.76
C ARG A 208 -8.33 17.74 6.98
N TYR A 209 -7.83 17.26 8.11
CA TYR A 209 -8.62 16.98 9.31
C TYR A 209 -8.10 17.72 10.56
N ASN A 210 -7.20 18.68 10.41
CA ASN A 210 -6.57 19.42 11.51
C ASN A 210 -5.95 18.48 12.57
N GLY A 211 -5.37 17.35 12.12
CA GLY A 211 -4.65 16.42 12.98
C GLY A 211 -5.54 15.53 13.85
N THR A 212 -6.83 15.41 13.52
CA THR A 212 -7.80 14.62 14.30
C THR A 212 -7.40 13.16 14.46
N HIS A 213 -6.75 12.56 13.46
CA HIS A 213 -6.41 11.14 13.43
C HIS A 213 -4.93 10.86 13.72
N LYS A 214 -4.10 11.91 13.85
CA LYS A 214 -2.64 11.82 13.94
C LYS A 214 -2.12 10.81 14.95
N CYS A 215 -2.76 10.68 16.12
CA CYS A 215 -2.29 9.77 17.16
C CYS A 215 -2.58 8.30 16.83
N ALA A 216 -3.67 8.00 16.12
CA ALA A 216 -3.93 6.64 15.63
C ALA A 216 -2.90 6.26 14.54
N VAL A 217 -2.63 7.20 13.62
CA VAL A 217 -1.63 7.02 12.55
C VAL A 217 -0.23 6.82 13.15
N TRP A 218 0.20 7.67 14.09
CA TRP A 218 1.50 7.53 14.77
C TRP A 218 1.63 6.19 15.51
N LYS A 219 0.60 5.76 16.25
CA LYS A 219 0.62 4.47 16.97
C LYS A 219 0.76 3.29 16.01
N ALA A 220 0.06 3.32 14.87
CA ALA A 220 0.15 2.27 13.86
C ALA A 220 1.52 2.22 13.19
N PHE A 221 2.12 3.36 12.86
CA PHE A 221 3.50 3.39 12.34
C PHE A 221 4.52 2.92 13.39
N ALA A 222 4.44 3.43 14.62
CA ALA A 222 5.33 3.06 15.71
C ALA A 222 5.26 1.56 16.05
N SER A 223 4.08 0.92 15.95
CA SER A 223 3.94 -0.53 16.22
C SER A 223 4.74 -1.41 15.25
N ARG A 224 5.14 -0.87 14.09
CA ARG A 224 5.98 -1.52 13.08
C ARG A 224 7.37 -0.90 12.95
N GLY A 225 7.82 -0.14 13.96
CA GLY A 225 9.18 0.42 14.01
C GLY A 225 9.34 1.78 13.34
N PHE A 226 8.26 2.44 12.91
CA PHE A 226 8.29 3.75 12.26
C PHE A 226 7.99 4.91 13.24
N GLY A 227 8.42 4.79 14.50
CA GLY A 227 8.25 5.82 15.54
C GLY A 227 9.03 7.11 15.29
N VAL A 228 8.85 8.11 16.16
CA VAL A 228 9.36 9.49 15.98
C VAL A 228 10.83 9.54 15.59
N SER A 229 11.67 8.68 16.19
CA SER A 229 13.12 8.68 15.99
C SER A 229 13.62 7.61 15.01
N ALA A 230 12.72 6.94 14.29
CA ALA A 230 13.08 5.92 13.29
C ALA A 230 13.95 6.55 12.19
N ALA A 231 15.13 5.98 11.97
CA ALA A 231 16.09 6.44 10.96
C ALA A 231 17.07 5.32 10.60
N ASP A 232 17.61 5.35 9.38
CA ASP A 232 18.61 4.40 8.88
C ASP A 232 18.20 2.93 9.10
N PHE A 233 16.90 2.64 8.91
CA PHE A 233 16.30 1.32 9.13
C PHE A 233 16.50 0.80 10.56
N ASN A 234 16.59 1.67 11.54
CA ASN A 234 16.51 1.33 12.96
C ASN A 234 15.09 1.57 13.44
N ASP A 235 14.50 0.55 14.06
CA ASP A 235 13.17 0.65 14.63
C ASP A 235 13.14 1.68 15.76
N ASP A 236 12.06 2.45 15.78
CA ASP A 236 11.64 3.23 16.93
C ASP A 236 10.16 2.95 17.19
N GLU A 237 9.79 2.81 18.46
CA GLU A 237 8.39 2.56 18.87
C GLU A 237 7.79 3.77 19.59
N THR A 238 8.51 4.89 19.65
CA THR A 238 8.02 6.08 20.33
C THR A 238 6.98 6.82 19.49
N VAL A 239 6.04 7.45 20.18
CA VAL A 239 5.05 8.37 19.61
C VAL A 239 5.25 9.77 20.20
N PRO A 240 4.75 10.84 19.54
CA PRO A 240 4.76 12.18 20.10
C PRO A 240 4.14 12.22 21.50
N GLU A 241 4.61 13.12 22.37
CA GLU A 241 4.16 13.22 23.77
C GLU A 241 2.64 13.38 23.89
N GLU A 242 2.02 14.15 22.98
CA GLU A 242 0.57 14.34 22.96
C GLU A 242 -0.22 13.08 22.55
N CYS A 243 0.45 12.06 22.04
CA CYS A 243 -0.14 10.80 21.58
C CYS A 243 0.14 9.62 22.51
N GLN A 244 0.83 9.82 23.63
CA GLN A 244 1.09 8.77 24.63
C GLN A 244 -0.21 8.26 25.26
#